data_AF-A0A2A8SGC1-F1
#
_entry.id   AF-A0A2A8SGC1-F1
#
_cell.length_a   1.000
_cell.length_b   1.000
_cell.length_c   1.000
_cell.angle_alpha   90.00
_cell.angle_beta   90.00
_cell.angle_gamma   90.00
#
_symmetry.space_group_name_H-M   'P 1'
#
loop_
_entity.id
_entity.type
_entity.pdbx_description
1 polymer ?
#
loop_
_entity_poly.entity_id
_entity_poly.type
_entity_poly.pdbx_seq_one_letter_code
_entity_poly.pdbx_strand_id
1 'polypeptide(L)'
;MRERVLLNGNQKYSGHWRSFILFTCIVGFIVGYFSVLSDNLSDVSEGVTYLKFFISYLAVMINSLPMWFILAMFVGYIFARNVQKAVLLGALYTITAITFYFVIGYFYQDVPVTISFQEQAVAYATWYGASAIGGILGGVLGFFMKKTSYALLPLAVGLILQLFVNGKSSWSDVVGIAQNITCCLMIGSIVMYVVIVKCNAVPVKRKEERM
;
A
#
# COMPACT_ATOMS: atom_id res chain seq x y z
N MET A 1 42.45 10.10 -16.90
CA MET A 1 41.68 8.83 -16.83
C MET A 1 40.81 8.70 -15.56
N ARG A 2 41.06 9.46 -14.47
CA ARG A 2 40.22 9.44 -13.24
C ARG A 2 38.89 10.22 -13.34
N GLU A 3 38.76 11.21 -14.23
CA GLU A 3 37.51 12.01 -14.35
C GLU A 3 36.36 11.29 -15.05
N ARG A 4 36.63 10.36 -15.98
CA ARG A 4 35.55 9.63 -16.69
C ARG A 4 34.82 8.60 -15.82
N VAL A 5 35.40 8.19 -14.69
CA VAL A 5 34.76 7.22 -13.77
C VAL A 5 33.72 7.90 -12.88
N LEU A 6 33.87 9.19 -12.57
CA LEU A 6 32.93 9.93 -11.71
C LEU A 6 31.63 10.30 -12.44
N LEU A 7 31.69 10.57 -13.75
CA LEU A 7 30.50 10.91 -14.56
C LEU A 7 29.56 9.71 -14.77
N ASN A 8 30.10 8.49 -14.91
CA ASN A 8 29.29 7.28 -15.09
C ASN A 8 28.57 6.81 -13.81
N GLY A 9 29.08 7.19 -12.62
CA GLY A 9 28.40 6.93 -11.35
C GLY A 9 27.10 7.71 -11.23
N ASN A 10 27.11 9.01 -11.57
CA ASN A 10 25.94 9.89 -11.46
C ASN A 10 24.82 9.53 -12.45
N GLN A 11 25.16 9.06 -13.66
CA GLN A 11 24.16 8.67 -14.66
C GLN A 11 23.36 7.42 -14.27
N LYS A 12 23.97 6.47 -13.54
CA LYS A 12 23.27 5.27 -13.04
C LYS A 12 22.37 5.56 -11.83
N TYR A 13 22.60 6.67 -11.13
CA TYR A 13 21.79 7.12 -10.00
C TYR A 13 20.53 7.90 -10.42
N SER A 14 20.60 8.70 -11.48
CA SER A 14 19.49 9.57 -11.90
C SER A 14 18.26 8.81 -12.43
N GLY A 15 18.46 7.65 -13.08
CA GLY A 15 17.35 6.87 -13.65
C GLY A 15 16.42 6.22 -12.61
N HIS A 16 16.97 5.85 -11.44
CA HIS A 16 16.18 5.22 -10.37
C HIS A 16 15.26 6.22 -9.66
N TRP A 17 15.74 7.45 -9.45
CA TRP A 17 14.95 8.52 -8.84
C TRP A 17 13.84 9.03 -9.75
N ARG A 18 14.11 9.20 -11.06
CA ARG A 18 13.07 9.58 -12.02
C ARG A 18 11.94 8.57 -12.05
N SER A 19 12.28 7.28 -12.07
CA SER A 19 11.29 6.19 -12.05
C SER A 19 10.47 6.18 -10.75
N PHE A 20 11.13 6.41 -9.61
CA PHE A 20 10.44 6.51 -8.32
C PHE A 20 9.51 7.72 -8.25
N ILE A 21 9.94 8.90 -8.72
CA ILE A 21 9.12 10.11 -8.73
C ILE A 21 7.89 9.89 -9.61
N LEU A 22 8.08 9.39 -10.84
CA LEU A 22 6.97 9.11 -11.76
C LEU A 22 6.00 8.10 -11.16
N PHE A 23 6.51 7.00 -10.59
CA PHE A 23 5.69 6.01 -9.89
C PHE A 23 4.90 6.64 -8.75
N THR A 24 5.55 7.43 -7.90
CA THR A 24 4.94 8.05 -6.73
C THR A 24 3.84 9.03 -7.14
N CYS A 25 4.07 9.85 -8.16
CA CYS A 25 3.06 10.77 -8.67
C CYS A 25 1.86 10.03 -9.26
N ILE A 26 2.08 9.05 -10.14
CA ILE A 26 0.98 8.34 -10.82
C ILE A 26 0.20 7.47 -9.83
N VAL A 27 0.89 6.59 -9.11
CA VAL A 27 0.24 5.64 -8.19
C VAL A 27 -0.33 6.36 -6.98
N GLY A 28 0.39 7.36 -6.45
CA GLY A 28 -0.12 8.20 -5.37
C GLY A 28 -1.38 8.96 -5.76
N PHE A 29 -1.45 9.48 -6.98
CA PHE A 29 -2.67 10.12 -7.50
C PHE A 29 -3.83 9.13 -7.63
N ILE A 30 -3.59 7.94 -8.19
CA ILE A 30 -4.61 6.88 -8.30
C ILE A 30 -5.14 6.52 -6.91
N VAL A 31 -4.24 6.28 -5.95
CA VAL A 31 -4.61 5.95 -4.57
C VAL A 31 -5.42 7.07 -3.94
N GLY A 32 -4.95 8.32 -4.03
CA GLY A 32 -5.66 9.46 -3.48
C GLY A 32 -7.06 9.61 -4.09
N TYR A 33 -7.18 9.50 -5.41
CA TYR A 33 -8.45 9.59 -6.13
C TYR A 33 -9.45 8.50 -5.71
N PHE A 34 -9.03 7.24 -5.74
CA PHE A 34 -9.90 6.12 -5.38
C PHE A 34 -10.26 6.11 -3.89
N SER A 35 -9.38 6.64 -3.03
CA SER A 35 -9.68 6.81 -1.60
C SER A 35 -10.78 7.83 -1.38
N VAL A 36 -10.68 9.01 -2.02
CA VAL A 36 -11.77 10.01 -1.97
C VAL A 36 -13.05 9.45 -2.59
N LEU A 37 -12.96 8.74 -3.71
CA LEU A 37 -14.13 8.12 -4.34
C LEU A 37 -14.81 7.13 -3.40
N SER A 38 -14.03 6.30 -2.69
CA SER A 38 -14.52 5.34 -1.71
C SER A 38 -15.30 6.01 -0.58
N ASP A 39 -14.80 7.13 -0.07
CA ASP A 39 -15.44 7.86 1.04
C ASP A 39 -16.74 8.56 0.60
N ASN A 40 -16.93 8.75 -0.70
CA ASN A 40 -18.10 9.40 -1.29
C ASN A 40 -18.99 8.43 -2.08
N LEU A 41 -18.82 7.12 -1.91
CA LEU A 41 -19.71 6.14 -2.52
C LEU A 41 -21.12 6.27 -1.91
N SER A 42 -22.11 6.51 -2.77
CA SER A 42 -23.53 6.37 -2.38
C SER A 42 -23.88 4.90 -2.26
N ASP A 43 -24.74 4.57 -1.28
CA ASP A 43 -25.21 3.21 -1.02
C ASP A 43 -25.67 2.54 -2.32
N VAL A 44 -25.08 1.38 -2.60
CA VAL A 44 -25.25 0.65 -3.85
C VAL A 44 -26.40 -0.36 -3.69
N SER A 45 -27.56 0.12 -3.24
CA SER A 45 -28.69 -0.75 -2.86
C SER A 45 -29.65 -1.08 -4.00
N GLU A 46 -29.70 -0.29 -5.09
CA GLU A 46 -30.67 -0.50 -6.18
C GLU A 46 -30.03 -0.38 -7.57
N GLY A 47 -30.22 -1.40 -8.41
CA GLY A 47 -29.92 -1.35 -9.85
C GLY A 47 -28.44 -1.23 -10.23
N VAL A 48 -27.58 -2.10 -9.69
CA VAL A 48 -26.13 -2.01 -9.89
C VAL A 48 -25.72 -2.43 -11.31
N THR A 49 -25.38 -1.46 -12.16
CA THR A 49 -24.66 -1.74 -13.41
C THR A 49 -23.29 -2.34 -13.07
N TYR A 50 -22.84 -3.37 -13.81
CA TYR A 50 -21.53 -4.01 -13.59
C TYR A 50 -20.35 -3.03 -13.46
N LEU A 51 -20.41 -1.91 -14.20
CA LEU A 51 -19.41 -0.85 -14.15
C LEU A 51 -19.38 -0.13 -12.79
N LYS A 52 -20.56 0.17 -12.20
CA LYS A 52 -20.65 0.81 -10.88
C LYS A 52 -20.08 -0.11 -9.80
N PHE A 53 -20.43 -1.41 -9.86
CA PHE A 53 -19.86 -2.42 -8.96
C PHE A 53 -18.33 -2.44 -9.04
N PHE A 54 -17.77 -2.50 -10.25
CA PHE A 54 -16.32 -2.59 -10.44
C PHE A 54 -15.59 -1.35 -9.89
N ILE A 55 -16.12 -0.14 -10.15
CA ILE A 55 -15.54 1.10 -9.64
C ILE A 55 -15.64 1.16 -8.11
N SER A 56 -16.79 0.83 -7.53
CA SER A 56 -16.97 0.79 -6.07
C SER A 56 -16.03 -0.22 -5.42
N TYR A 57 -15.90 -1.42 -6.00
CA TYR A 57 -14.96 -2.43 -5.53
C TYR A 57 -13.51 -1.94 -5.56
N LEU A 58 -13.07 -1.34 -6.68
CA LEU A 58 -11.73 -0.78 -6.76
C LEU A 58 -11.50 0.34 -5.75
N ALA A 59 -12.47 1.23 -5.58
CA ALA A 59 -12.39 2.32 -4.62
C ALA A 59 -12.22 1.79 -3.18
N VAL A 60 -13.11 0.89 -2.76
CA VAL A 60 -13.08 0.28 -1.42
C VAL A 60 -11.82 -0.56 -1.19
N MET A 61 -11.37 -1.29 -2.21
CA MET A 61 -10.13 -2.07 -2.11
C MET A 61 -8.90 -1.17 -2.01
N ILE A 62 -8.75 -0.18 -2.89
CA ILE A 62 -7.59 0.73 -2.89
C ILE A 62 -7.55 1.55 -1.60
N ASN A 63 -8.71 1.96 -1.08
CA ASN A 63 -8.83 2.69 0.18
C ASN A 63 -8.65 1.81 1.45
N SER A 64 -8.39 0.50 1.30
CA SER A 64 -8.16 -0.37 2.45
C SER A 64 -6.75 -0.21 3.01
N LEU A 65 -6.60 -0.28 4.34
CA LEU A 65 -5.29 -0.21 5.00
C LEU A 65 -4.29 -1.25 4.44
N PRO A 66 -4.68 -2.51 4.18
CA PRO A 66 -3.78 -3.48 3.56
C PRO A 66 -3.27 -3.06 2.18
N MET A 67 -4.09 -2.43 1.34
CA MET A 67 -3.65 -1.99 0.02
C MET A 67 -2.67 -0.81 0.10
N TRP A 68 -2.95 0.18 0.95
CA TRP A 68 -1.99 1.24 1.25
C TRP A 68 -0.64 0.68 1.72
N PHE A 69 -0.68 -0.33 2.58
CA PHE A 69 0.51 -1.01 3.08
C PHE A 69 1.25 -1.80 2.01
N ILE A 70 0.55 -2.55 1.14
CA ILE A 70 1.13 -3.29 0.01
C ILE A 70 1.87 -2.35 -0.93
N LEU A 71 1.30 -1.19 -1.24
CA LEU A 71 1.95 -0.24 -2.15
C LEU A 71 3.21 0.37 -1.51
N ALA A 72 3.20 0.64 -0.21
CA ALA A 72 4.41 1.03 0.51
C ALA A 72 5.46 -0.11 0.53
N MET A 73 5.05 -1.36 0.71
CA MET A 73 5.92 -2.53 0.57
C MET A 73 6.49 -2.65 -0.84
N PHE A 74 5.69 -2.42 -1.86
CA PHE A 74 6.13 -2.43 -3.25
C PHE A 74 7.22 -1.38 -3.49
N VAL A 75 7.09 -0.18 -2.93
CA VAL A 75 8.12 0.86 -3.00
C VAL A 75 9.44 0.41 -2.39
N GLY A 76 9.40 -0.17 -1.19
CA GLY A 76 10.57 -0.73 -0.53
C GLY A 76 11.21 -1.90 -1.31
N TYR A 77 10.37 -2.74 -1.90
CA TYR A 77 10.81 -3.87 -2.70
C TYR A 77 11.46 -3.44 -4.03
N ILE A 78 10.90 -2.48 -4.76
CA ILE A 78 11.44 -2.11 -6.07
C ILE A 78 12.60 -1.12 -5.94
N PHE A 79 12.41 -0.03 -5.19
CA PHE A 79 13.30 1.13 -5.27
C PHE A 79 14.37 1.17 -4.18
N ALA A 80 14.17 0.47 -3.05
CA ALA A 80 15.11 0.54 -1.93
C ALA A 80 16.28 -0.43 -2.09
N ARG A 81 17.50 0.08 -1.89
CA ARG A 81 18.75 -0.70 -1.88
C ARG A 81 19.25 -1.03 -0.48
N ASN A 82 18.77 -0.31 0.52
CA ASN A 82 19.07 -0.51 1.93
C ASN A 82 17.88 -0.06 2.77
N VAL A 83 17.91 -0.39 4.07
CA VAL A 83 16.82 -0.07 5.00
C VAL A 83 16.57 1.44 5.09
N GLN A 84 17.62 2.26 5.12
CA GLN A 84 17.49 3.73 5.19
C GLN A 84 16.72 4.30 4.00
N LYS A 85 17.01 3.82 2.79
CA LYS A 85 16.26 4.20 1.58
C LYS A 85 14.85 3.63 1.59
N ALA A 86 14.63 2.45 2.17
CA ALA A 86 13.30 1.87 2.29
C ALA A 86 12.38 2.71 3.17
N VAL A 87 12.89 3.14 4.34
CA VAL A 87 12.23 4.07 5.26
C VAL A 87 11.88 5.37 4.54
N LEU A 88 12.87 6.01 3.91
CA LEU A 88 12.69 7.31 3.26
C LEU A 88 11.70 7.24 2.09
N LEU A 89 11.89 6.30 1.16
CA LEU A 89 11.06 6.19 -0.04
C LEU A 89 9.63 5.76 0.29
N GLY A 90 9.46 4.84 1.25
CA GLY A 90 8.15 4.43 1.73
C GLY A 90 7.38 5.59 2.35
N ALA A 91 8.03 6.39 3.22
CA ALA A 91 7.43 7.58 3.81
C ALA A 91 7.08 8.65 2.76
N LEU A 92 7.99 8.95 1.83
CA LEU A 92 7.74 9.93 0.78
C LEU A 92 6.56 9.52 -0.10
N TYR A 93 6.46 8.24 -0.45
CA TYR A 93 5.35 7.71 -1.23
C TYR A 93 4.01 7.92 -0.52
N THR A 94 3.88 7.48 0.74
CA THR A 94 2.61 7.57 1.47
C THR A 94 2.24 9.01 1.82
N ILE A 95 3.21 9.86 2.15
CA ILE A 95 3.00 11.31 2.32
C ILE A 95 2.46 11.91 1.02
N THR A 96 3.04 11.56 -0.13
CA THR A 96 2.55 12.08 -1.42
C THR A 96 1.13 11.58 -1.72
N ALA A 97 0.83 10.31 -1.47
CA ALA A 97 -0.50 9.73 -1.68
C ALA A 97 -1.57 10.39 -0.78
N ILE A 98 -1.27 10.60 0.51
CA ILE A 98 -2.21 11.28 1.43
C ILE A 98 -2.36 12.78 1.09
N THR A 99 -1.31 13.42 0.55
CA THR A 99 -1.45 14.78 0.00
C THR A 99 -2.43 14.80 -1.18
N PHE A 100 -2.32 13.86 -2.13
CA PHE A 100 -3.29 13.77 -3.22
C PHE A 100 -4.71 13.51 -2.74
N TYR A 101 -4.89 12.63 -1.76
CA TYR A 101 -6.18 12.40 -1.10
C TYR A 101 -6.78 13.70 -0.57
N PHE A 102 -6.03 14.49 0.20
CA PHE A 102 -6.54 15.77 0.73
C PHE A 102 -6.83 16.80 -0.35
N VAL A 103 -5.95 16.93 -1.36
CA VAL A 103 -6.14 17.88 -2.46
C VAL A 103 -7.39 17.52 -3.26
N ILE A 104 -7.61 16.24 -3.56
CA ILE A 104 -8.80 15.78 -4.31
C ILE A 104 -10.05 15.90 -3.44
N GLY A 105 -9.97 15.50 -2.18
CA GLY A 105 -11.07 15.54 -1.22
C GLY A 105 -11.60 16.96 -0.99
N TYR A 106 -10.72 17.97 -1.07
CA TYR A 106 -11.12 19.38 -1.03
C TYR A 106 -12.14 19.73 -2.12
N PHE A 107 -12.04 19.15 -3.32
CA PHE A 107 -12.98 19.39 -4.41
C PHE A 107 -14.29 18.59 -4.30
N TYR A 108 -14.39 17.63 -3.37
CA TYR A 108 -15.59 16.83 -3.13
C TYR A 108 -16.48 17.38 -2.00
N GLN A 109 -15.98 18.34 -1.21
CA GLN A 109 -16.77 18.95 -0.14
C GLN A 109 -17.58 20.14 -0.70
N ASP A 110 -18.84 19.87 -1.07
CA ASP A 110 -19.79 20.89 -1.56
C ASP A 110 -20.27 21.88 -0.48
N VAL A 111 -19.82 21.72 0.78
CA VAL A 111 -20.25 22.58 1.90
C VAL A 111 -19.03 23.03 2.70
N PRO A 112 -18.81 24.34 2.88
CA PRO A 112 -17.75 24.84 3.75
C PRO A 112 -18.21 24.66 5.20
N VAL A 113 -18.03 23.46 5.75
CA VAL A 113 -18.02 23.30 7.20
C VAL A 113 -16.74 24.00 7.68
N THR A 114 -16.88 25.20 8.21
CA THR A 114 -15.78 25.94 8.84
C THR A 114 -15.38 25.23 10.12
N ILE A 115 -14.56 24.19 9.97
CA ILE A 115 -13.86 23.51 11.06
C ILE A 115 -12.83 24.49 11.64
N SER A 116 -12.60 24.45 12.95
CA SER A 116 -11.58 25.31 13.56
C SER A 116 -10.18 24.97 13.02
N PHE A 117 -9.29 25.96 12.94
CA PHE A 117 -7.90 25.73 12.51
C PHE A 117 -7.21 24.65 13.35
N GLN A 118 -7.51 24.58 14.64
CA GLN A 118 -6.94 23.58 15.54
C GLN A 118 -7.38 22.16 15.18
N GLU A 119 -8.67 21.94 14.92
CA GLU A 119 -9.19 20.63 14.52
C GLU A 119 -8.63 20.20 13.16
N GLN A 120 -8.51 21.13 12.21
CA GLN A 120 -7.91 20.86 10.91
C GLN A 120 -6.42 20.50 11.03
N ALA A 121 -5.66 21.22 11.86
CA ALA A 121 -4.25 20.95 12.11
C ALA A 121 -4.04 19.57 12.76
N VAL A 122 -4.87 19.21 13.74
CA VAL A 122 -4.84 17.89 14.40
C VAL A 122 -5.18 16.78 13.39
N ALA A 123 -6.22 16.97 12.58
CA ALA A 123 -6.59 16.01 11.55
C ALA A 123 -5.45 15.77 10.56
N TYR A 124 -4.84 16.83 10.03
CA TYR A 124 -3.68 16.70 9.14
C TYR A 124 -2.49 16.03 9.84
N ALA A 125 -2.15 16.43 11.06
CA ALA A 125 -1.06 15.81 11.80
C ALA A 125 -1.28 14.30 12.00
N THR A 126 -2.50 13.88 12.35
CA THR A 126 -2.85 12.46 12.52
C THR A 126 -2.74 11.70 11.20
N TRP A 127 -3.32 12.21 10.12
CA TRP A 127 -3.32 11.51 8.82
C TRP A 127 -1.93 11.44 8.18
N TYR A 128 -1.18 12.54 8.19
CA TYR A 128 0.20 12.54 7.69
C TYR A 128 1.11 11.69 8.59
N GLY A 129 0.94 11.75 9.91
CA GLY A 129 1.70 10.94 10.86
C GLY A 129 1.45 9.44 10.67
N ALA A 130 0.19 9.02 10.63
CA ALA A 130 -0.20 7.64 10.37
C ALA A 130 0.31 7.14 9.01
N SER A 131 0.16 7.96 7.96
CA SER A 131 0.64 7.65 6.61
C SER A 131 2.16 7.50 6.57
N ALA A 132 2.90 8.38 7.24
CA ALA A 132 4.36 8.28 7.33
C ALA A 132 4.79 6.99 8.05
N ILE A 133 4.20 6.67 9.20
CA ILE A 133 4.50 5.44 9.95
C ILE A 133 4.17 4.20 9.09
N GLY A 134 3.00 4.17 8.47
CA GLY A 134 2.59 3.07 7.57
C GLY A 134 3.55 2.92 6.39
N GLY A 135 3.98 4.04 5.80
CA GLY A 135 4.95 4.08 4.71
C GLY A 135 6.34 3.57 5.11
N ILE A 136 6.82 3.96 6.29
CA ILE A 136 8.08 3.48 6.86
C ILE A 136 8.04 1.97 7.07
N LEU A 137 7.02 1.47 7.77
CA LEU A 137 6.86 0.06 8.07
C LEU A 137 6.71 -0.77 6.79
N GLY A 138 5.84 -0.31 5.88
CA GLY A 138 5.64 -0.94 4.58
C GLY A 138 6.94 -0.98 3.78
N GLY A 139 7.62 0.15 3.63
CA GLY A 139 8.91 0.23 2.92
C GLY A 139 9.96 -0.74 3.49
N VAL A 140 10.12 -0.78 4.81
CA VAL A 140 11.06 -1.69 5.48
C VAL A 140 10.72 -3.15 5.23
N LEU A 141 9.46 -3.55 5.40
CA LEU A 141 9.03 -4.93 5.13
C LEU A 141 9.19 -5.31 3.66
N GLY A 142 8.83 -4.40 2.76
CA GLY A 142 9.07 -4.55 1.32
C GLY A 142 10.54 -4.79 0.98
N PHE A 143 11.45 -4.07 1.61
CA PHE A 143 12.88 -4.32 1.47
C PHE A 143 13.28 -5.70 2.00
N PHE A 144 12.75 -6.12 3.15
CA PHE A 144 13.03 -7.44 3.73
C PHE A 144 12.44 -8.62 2.96
N MET A 145 11.36 -8.42 2.21
CA MET A 145 10.80 -9.46 1.33
C MET A 145 11.80 -9.99 0.31
N LYS A 146 12.82 -9.20 -0.06
CA LYS A 146 13.93 -9.65 -0.93
C LYS A 146 14.77 -10.75 -0.29
N LYS A 147 14.79 -10.81 1.05
CA LYS A 147 15.64 -11.69 1.84
C LYS A 147 14.87 -12.84 2.47
N THR A 148 13.59 -12.62 2.80
CA THR A 148 12.78 -13.60 3.51
C THR A 148 11.30 -13.46 3.17
N SER A 149 10.64 -14.59 2.87
CA SER A 149 9.19 -14.63 2.64
C SER A 149 8.39 -14.31 3.90
N TYR A 150 8.96 -14.50 5.10
CA TYR A 150 8.30 -14.18 6.37
C TYR A 150 7.98 -12.70 6.54
N ALA A 151 8.59 -11.81 5.75
CA ALA A 151 8.26 -10.38 5.73
C ALA A 151 6.81 -10.09 5.25
N LEU A 152 6.12 -11.09 4.68
CA LEU A 152 4.70 -11.01 4.32
C LEU A 152 3.74 -11.30 5.49
N LEU A 153 4.21 -11.86 6.61
CA LEU A 153 3.33 -12.19 7.73
C LEU A 153 2.66 -10.96 8.36
N PRO A 154 3.33 -9.81 8.54
CA PRO A 154 2.65 -8.60 9.01
C PRO A 154 1.51 -8.14 8.09
N LEU A 155 1.64 -8.34 6.77
CA LEU A 155 0.56 -8.08 5.82
C LEU A 155 -0.63 -9.03 6.03
N ALA A 156 -0.38 -10.32 6.27
CA ALA A 156 -1.44 -11.27 6.60
C ALA A 156 -2.18 -10.87 7.89
N VAL A 157 -1.45 -10.41 8.91
CA VAL A 157 -2.05 -9.87 10.14
C VAL A 157 -2.88 -8.61 9.85
N GLY A 158 -2.38 -7.69 9.03
CA GLY A 158 -3.12 -6.51 8.61
C GLY A 158 -4.41 -6.84 7.84
N LEU A 159 -4.38 -7.85 6.97
CA LEU A 159 -5.58 -8.35 6.27
C LEU A 159 -6.60 -8.97 7.22
N ILE A 160 -6.15 -9.71 8.24
CA ILE A 160 -7.04 -10.24 9.29
C ILE A 160 -7.67 -9.09 10.07
N LEU A 161 -6.88 -8.08 10.46
CA LEU A 161 -7.39 -6.89 11.14
C LEU A 161 -8.44 -6.17 10.27
N GLN A 162 -8.20 -6.05 8.95
CA GLN A 162 -9.15 -5.44 8.03
C GLN A 162 -10.49 -6.19 8.01
N LEU A 163 -10.48 -7.52 8.03
CA LEU A 163 -11.72 -8.32 8.13
C LEU A 163 -12.50 -8.03 9.42
N PHE A 164 -11.81 -7.78 10.54
CA PHE A 164 -12.46 -7.36 11.78
C PHE A 164 -13.02 -5.95 11.71
N VAL A 165 -12.28 -5.00 11.11
CA VAL A 165 -12.71 -3.61 10.91
C VAL A 165 -13.95 -3.54 10.03
N ASN A 166 -14.00 -4.35 8.96
CA ASN A 166 -15.15 -4.42 8.06
C ASN A 166 -16.42 -4.92 8.76
N GLY A 167 -16.29 -5.73 9.81
CA GLY A 167 -17.40 -6.19 10.64
C GLY A 167 -18.41 -7.10 9.91
N LYS A 168 -19.49 -7.48 10.61
CA LYS A 168 -20.51 -8.41 10.07
C LYS A 168 -21.35 -7.80 8.95
N SER A 169 -21.63 -6.50 9.01
CA SER A 169 -22.43 -5.79 8.01
C SER A 169 -21.80 -5.77 6.62
N SER A 170 -20.46 -5.85 6.53
CA SER A 170 -19.79 -5.98 5.23
C SER A 170 -20.14 -7.27 4.47
N TRP A 171 -20.67 -8.29 5.16
CA TRP A 171 -21.12 -9.54 4.53
C TRP A 171 -22.55 -9.48 3.99
N SER A 172 -23.28 -8.38 4.24
CA SER A 172 -24.61 -8.14 3.68
C SER A 172 -24.61 -7.26 2.43
N ASP A 173 -23.46 -6.67 2.07
CA ASP A 173 -23.29 -5.87 0.85
C ASP A 173 -22.37 -6.57 -0.15
N VAL A 174 -22.69 -6.46 -1.45
CA VAL A 174 -21.98 -7.18 -2.52
C VAL A 174 -20.51 -6.73 -2.66
N VAL A 175 -20.23 -5.44 -2.46
CA VAL A 175 -18.86 -4.90 -2.52
C VAL A 175 -18.07 -5.35 -1.29
N GLY A 176 -18.68 -5.27 -0.11
CA GLY A 176 -18.11 -5.78 1.14
C GLY A 176 -17.79 -7.27 1.09
N ILE A 177 -18.69 -8.11 0.55
CA ILE A 177 -18.47 -9.54 0.35
C ILE A 177 -17.26 -9.76 -0.56
N ALA A 178 -17.19 -9.05 -1.69
CA ALA A 178 -16.09 -9.19 -2.65
C ALA A 178 -14.73 -8.80 -2.02
N GLN A 179 -14.70 -7.70 -1.25
CA GLN A 179 -13.49 -7.29 -0.51
C GLN A 179 -13.09 -8.35 0.52
N ASN A 180 -14.01 -8.86 1.32
CA ASN A 180 -13.71 -9.85 2.36
C ASN A 180 -13.19 -11.15 1.76
N ILE A 181 -13.80 -11.64 0.68
CA ILE A 181 -13.32 -12.80 -0.06
C ILE A 181 -11.89 -12.56 -0.57
N THR A 182 -11.62 -11.37 -1.11
CA THR A 182 -10.28 -10.99 -1.59
C THR A 182 -9.26 -11.00 -0.45
N CYS A 183 -9.59 -10.43 0.71
CA CYS A 183 -8.75 -10.48 1.90
C CYS A 183 -8.46 -11.93 2.33
N CYS A 184 -9.48 -12.79 2.39
CA CYS A 184 -9.33 -14.21 2.72
C CYS A 184 -8.40 -14.93 1.73
N LEU A 185 -8.58 -14.71 0.42
CA LEU A 185 -7.73 -15.29 -0.62
C LEU A 185 -6.29 -14.81 -0.52
N MET A 186 -6.07 -13.52 -0.23
CA MET A 186 -4.73 -12.97 -0.02
C MET A 186 -4.05 -13.58 1.21
N ILE A 187 -4.76 -13.72 2.33
CA ILE A 187 -4.24 -14.39 3.54
C ILE A 187 -3.84 -15.82 3.21
N GLY A 188 -4.73 -16.60 2.60
CA GLY A 188 -4.46 -17.98 2.20
C GLY A 188 -3.26 -18.10 1.26
N SER A 189 -3.16 -17.19 0.28
CA SER A 189 -2.04 -17.13 -0.67
C SER A 189 -0.72 -16.83 0.00
N ILE A 190 -0.69 -15.87 0.95
CA ILE A 190 0.52 -15.54 1.71
C ILE A 190 0.97 -16.74 2.56
N VAL A 191 0.05 -17.37 3.29
CA VAL A 191 0.35 -18.53 4.14
C VAL A 191 0.89 -19.68 3.29
N MET A 192 0.21 -20.00 2.18
CA MET A 192 0.63 -21.04 1.27
C MET A 192 2.02 -20.76 0.69
N TYR A 193 2.28 -19.53 0.22
CA TYR A 193 3.59 -19.13 -0.30
C TYR A 193 4.70 -19.30 0.74
N VAL A 194 4.48 -18.84 1.98
CA VAL A 194 5.47 -18.98 3.07
C VAL A 194 5.75 -20.46 3.37
N VAL A 195 4.71 -21.30 3.41
CA VAL A 195 4.85 -22.75 3.65
C VAL A 195 5.64 -23.41 2.51
N ILE A 196 5.32 -23.13 1.25
CA ILE A 196 6.01 -23.70 0.08
C ILE A 196 7.49 -23.31 0.10
N VAL A 197 7.82 -22.04 0.32
CA VAL A 197 9.23 -21.58 0.39
C VAL A 197 9.98 -22.27 1.52
N LYS A 198 9.35 -22.43 2.70
CA LYS A 198 9.95 -23.16 3.82
C LYS A 198 10.18 -24.63 3.47
N CYS A 199 9.17 -25.30 2.91
CA CYS A 199 9.24 -26.70 2.51
C CYS A 199 10.29 -26.95 1.42
N ASN A 200 10.53 -26.00 0.51
CA ASN A 200 11.55 -26.12 -0.54
C ASN A 200 12.97 -25.79 -0.05
N ALA A 201 13.14 -24.96 0.98
CA ALA A 201 14.45 -24.66 1.57
C ALA A 201 15.03 -25.83 2.38
N VAL A 202 14.17 -26.64 3.00
CA VAL A 202 14.55 -27.82 3.82
C VAL A 202 15.25 -28.95 3.02
N PRO A 203 14.80 -29.38 1.83
CA PRO A 203 15.43 -30.46 1.08
C PRO A 203 16.80 -30.10 0.49
N VAL A 204 17.08 -28.81 0.23
CA VAL A 204 18.37 -28.36 -0.32
C VAL A 204 19.49 -28.51 0.72
N LYS A 205 19.29 -28.05 1.96
CA LYS A 205 20.27 -28.23 3.05
C LYS A 205 20.57 -29.70 3.34
N ARG A 206 19.55 -30.58 3.28
CA ARG A 206 19.71 -32.01 3.55
C ARG A 206 20.47 -32.77 2.45
N LYS A 207 20.73 -32.15 1.30
CA LYS A 207 21.62 -32.70 0.25
C LYS A 207 23.05 -32.21 0.39
N GLU A 208 23.26 -30.95 0.80
CA GLU A 208 24.60 -30.39 1.05
C GLU A 208 25.27 -31.03 2.27
N GLU A 209 24.53 -31.35 3.32
CA GLU A 209 25.05 -32.04 4.52
C GLU A 209 25.37 -33.54 4.30
N ARG A 210 25.04 -34.09 3.13
CA ARG A 210 25.25 -35.51 2.77
C ARG A 210 26.33 -35.72 1.70
N MET A 211 26.96 -34.65 1.23
CA MET A 211 28.16 -34.69 0.37
C MET A 211 29.38 -34.31 1.18
#